data_AF-A0A7W0NV79-F1
#
_entry.id   AF-A0A7W0NV79-F1
#
_cell.length_a   1.000
_cell.length_b   1.000
_cell.length_c   1.000
_cell.angle_alpha   90.00
_cell.angle_beta   90.00
_cell.angle_gamma   90.00
#
_symmetry.space_group_name_H-M   'P 1'
#
loop_
_entity.id
_entity.type
_entity.pdbx_description
1 polymer ?
#
loop_
_entity_poly.entity_id
_entity_poly.type
_entity_poly.pdbx_seq_one_letter_code
_entity_poly.pdbx_strand_id
1 'polypeptide(L)' 'MSIEMYMKPDCPYCQKARDYYNENNISFVEYDAQNDKAHQSKMLELSGGDLTVPAIVMNGEYVQSGWGDPLRG' A
#
# COMPACT_ATOMS: atom_id res chain seq x y z
N MET A 1 14.94 -6.48 2.81
CA MET A 1 13.73 -5.73 3.15
C MET A 1 12.96 -5.50 1.87
N SER A 2 11.84 -6.19 1.69
CA SER A 2 10.90 -5.97 0.59
C SER A 2 9.74 -5.16 1.13
N ILE A 3 9.48 -4.01 0.52
CA ILE A 3 8.31 -3.18 0.81
C ILE A 3 7.38 -3.33 -0.39
N GLU A 4 6.16 -3.73 -0.11
CA GLU A 4 5.10 -3.93 -1.08
C GLU A 4 3.99 -2.95 -0.74
N MET A 5 3.67 -2.06 -1.68
CA MET A 5 2.61 -1.08 -1.55
C MET A 5 1.46 -1.46 -2.47
N TYR A 6 0.34 -1.84 -1.89
CA TYR A 6 -0.90 -2.06 -2.60
C TYR A 6 -1.63 -0.74 -2.77
N MET A 7 -1.92 -0.39 -4.02
CA MET A 7 -2.57 0.85 -4.38
C MET A 7 -3.71 0.62 -5.37
N LYS A 8 -4.50 1.65 -5.60
CA LYS A 8 -5.48 1.68 -6.68
C LYS A 8 -5.14 2.83 -7.65
N PRO A 9 -5.40 2.65 -8.96
CA PRO A 9 -5.33 3.76 -9.89
C PRO A 9 -6.36 4.82 -9.49
N ASP A 10 -6.04 6.08 -9.77
CA ASP A 10 -6.89 7.22 -9.42
C ASP A 10 -7.06 7.48 -7.91
N CYS A 11 -6.01 7.24 -7.11
CA CYS A 11 -6.03 7.57 -5.68
C CYS A 11 -4.98 8.64 -5.31
N PRO A 12 -5.41 9.84 -4.89
CA PRO A 12 -4.49 10.91 -4.51
C PRO A 12 -3.63 10.53 -3.28
N TYR A 13 -4.14 9.67 -2.41
CA TYR A 13 -3.41 9.18 -1.24
C TYR A 13 -2.30 8.18 -1.59
N CYS A 14 -2.53 7.32 -2.58
CA CYS A 14 -1.49 6.41 -3.07
C CYS A 14 -0.34 7.17 -3.71
N GLN A 15 -0.65 8.25 -4.45
CA GLN A 15 0.37 9.15 -5.01
C GLN A 15 1.27 9.72 -3.90
N LYS A 16 0.68 10.27 -2.83
CA LYS A 16 1.43 10.81 -1.69
C LYS A 16 2.34 9.78 -1.01
N ALA A 17 1.89 8.53 -0.90
CA ALA A 17 2.72 7.46 -0.35
C ALA A 17 3.92 7.18 -1.26
N ARG A 18 3.68 7.02 -2.56
CA ARG A 18 4.73 6.85 -3.57
C ARG A 18 5.75 7.98 -3.49
N ASP A 19 5.30 9.22 -3.46
CA ASP A 19 6.17 10.40 -3.39
C ASP A 19 7.04 10.33 -2.12
N TYR A 20 6.46 10.07 -0.95
CA TYR A 20 7.22 9.93 0.29
C TYR A 20 8.32 8.86 0.19
N TYR A 21 8.00 7.66 -0.29
CA TYR A 21 9.00 6.61 -0.40
C TYR A 21 10.10 6.94 -1.43
N ASN A 22 9.73 7.58 -2.55
CA ASN A 22 10.71 8.05 -3.54
C ASN A 22 11.62 9.16 -2.97
N GLU A 23 11.06 10.14 -2.26
CA GLU A 23 11.83 11.21 -1.61
C GLU A 23 12.80 10.64 -0.57
N ASN A 24 12.37 9.61 0.18
CA ASN A 24 13.21 8.92 1.15
C ASN A 24 14.19 7.91 0.51
N ASN A 25 14.22 7.77 -0.83
CA ASN A 25 15.05 6.81 -1.55
C ASN A 25 14.85 5.36 -1.06
N ILE A 26 13.63 5.04 -0.66
CA ILE A 26 13.26 3.70 -0.19
C ILE A 26 12.82 2.89 -1.40
N SER A 27 13.36 1.68 -1.56
CA SER A 27 12.90 0.75 -2.59
C SER A 27 11.61 0.06 -2.16
N PHE A 28 10.55 0.22 -2.96
CA PHE A 28 9.26 -0.45 -2.76
C PHE A 28 8.73 -0.95 -4.11
N VAL A 29 7.85 -1.94 -4.04
CA VAL A 29 7.14 -2.52 -5.18
C VAL A 29 5.68 -2.12 -5.08
N GLU A 30 5.11 -1.65 -6.19
CA GLU A 30 3.73 -1.23 -6.22
C GLU A 30 2.87 -2.31 -6.89
N TYR A 31 1.77 -2.65 -6.23
CA TYR A 31 0.80 -3.61 -6.73
C TYR A 31 -0.58 -2.96 -6.87
N ASP A 32 -1.25 -3.22 -7.99
CA ASP A 32 -2.59 -2.74 -8.24
C ASP A 32 -3.61 -3.68 -7.58
N ALA A 33 -4.20 -3.26 -6.46
CA ALA A 33 -5.22 -4.03 -5.73
C ALA A 33 -6.65 -3.77 -6.23
N GLN A 34 -6.84 -3.02 -7.32
CA GLN A 34 -8.15 -2.69 -7.88
C GLN A 34 -8.45 -3.47 -9.17
N ASN A 35 -7.52 -3.47 -10.10
CA ASN A 35 -7.60 -4.21 -11.36
C ASN A 35 -7.17 -5.66 -11.20
N ASP A 36 -6.20 -5.93 -10.32
CA ASP A 36 -5.70 -7.28 -10.09
C ASP A 36 -6.35 -7.90 -8.85
N LYS A 37 -7.25 -8.84 -9.11
CA LYS A 37 -7.94 -9.60 -8.05
C LYS A 37 -6.98 -10.46 -7.22
N ALA A 38 -5.87 -10.91 -7.79
CA ALA A 38 -4.90 -11.70 -7.04
C ALA A 38 -4.18 -10.82 -6.00
N HIS A 39 -3.75 -9.62 -6.41
CA HIS A 39 -3.15 -8.65 -5.49
C HIS A 39 -4.16 -8.12 -4.47
N GLN A 40 -5.43 -7.93 -4.87
CA GLN A 40 -6.51 -7.57 -3.95
C GLN A 40 -6.71 -8.63 -2.85
N SER A 41 -6.86 -9.90 -3.23
CA SER A 41 -7.01 -10.99 -2.26
C SER A 41 -5.82 -11.06 -1.32
N LYS A 42 -4.59 -10.93 -1.85
CA LYS A 42 -3.39 -10.95 -1.03
C LYS A 42 -3.32 -9.77 -0.06
N MET A 43 -3.67 -8.57 -0.52
CA MET A 43 -3.79 -7.38 0.33
C MET A 43 -4.79 -7.61 1.46
N LEU A 44 -5.95 -8.20 1.16
CA LEU A 44 -6.99 -8.51 2.16
C LEU A 44 -6.54 -9.55 3.18
N GLU A 45 -5.87 -10.62 2.72
CA GLU A 45 -5.30 -11.63 3.61
C GLU A 45 -4.27 -11.03 4.56
N LEU A 46 -3.43 -10.10 4.06
CA LEU A 46 -2.39 -9.45 4.85
C LEU A 46 -2.95 -8.40 5.83
N SER A 47 -3.88 -7.57 5.35
CA SER A 47 -4.48 -6.48 6.13
C SER A 47 -5.60 -6.94 7.07
N GLY A 48 -5.99 -8.22 7.03
CA GLY A 48 -7.07 -8.75 7.86
C GLY A 48 -8.47 -8.35 7.38
N GLY A 49 -8.63 -8.03 6.10
CA GLY A 49 -9.89 -7.61 5.49
C GLY A 49 -10.01 -6.10 5.27
N ASP A 50 -8.92 -5.34 5.46
CA ASP A 50 -8.90 -3.90 5.26
C ASP A 50 -8.79 -3.56 3.76
N LEU A 51 -9.82 -2.91 3.22
CA LEU A 51 -9.85 -2.43 1.82
C LEU A 51 -9.21 -1.04 1.66
N THR A 52 -8.57 -0.56 2.72
CA THR A 52 -7.98 0.78 2.78
C THR A 52 -6.69 0.82 1.97
N VAL A 53 -6.60 1.76 1.03
CA VAL A 53 -5.41 1.99 0.22
C VAL A 53 -4.87 3.40 0.40
N PRO A 54 -3.55 3.63 0.29
CA PRO A 54 -2.50 2.62 0.06
C PRO A 54 -2.28 1.71 1.27
N ALA A 55 -2.06 0.42 1.04
CA ALA A 55 -1.68 -0.53 2.08
C ALA A 55 -0.20 -0.89 1.94
N ILE A 56 0.55 -0.76 3.02
CA ILE A 56 1.98 -0.99 3.11
C ILE A 56 2.22 -2.31 3.80
N VAL A 57 2.91 -3.19 3.11
CA VAL A 57 3.34 -4.49 3.59
C VAL A 57 4.86 -4.50 3.57
N MET A 58 5.49 -4.76 4.71
CA MET A 58 6.93 -4.88 4.82
C MET A 58 7.29 -6.31 5.21
N ASN A 59 8.15 -6.95 4.40
CA ASN A 59 8.62 -8.30 4.66
C ASN A 59 7.49 -9.35 4.78
N GLY A 60 6.39 -9.16 4.04
CA GLY A 60 5.20 -10.02 4.10
C GLY A 60 4.29 -9.76 5.31
N GLU A 61 4.55 -8.73 6.10
CA GLU A 61 3.72 -8.32 7.22
C GLU A 61 3.04 -6.98 6.91
N TYR A 62 1.74 -6.90 7.16
CA TYR A 62 1.00 -5.65 7.00
C TYR A 62 1.41 -4.66 8.10
N VAL A 63 1.88 -3.47 7.69
CA VAL A 63 2.40 -2.44 8.60
C VAL A 63 1.42 -1.29 8.76
N GLN A 64 0.84 -0.80 7.65
CA GLN A 64 -0.01 0.39 7.67
C GLN A 64 -0.99 0.39 6.49
N SER A 65 -2.14 1.04 6.63
CA SER A 65 -2.98 1.41 5.48
C SER A 65 -3.59 2.79 5.60
N GLY A 66 -3.75 3.43 4.46
CA GLY A 66 -4.23 4.80 4.38
C GLY A 66 -3.09 5.79 4.53
N TRP A 67 -2.97 6.67 3.54
CA TRP A 67 -2.05 7.78 3.56
C TRP A 67 -2.88 9.04 3.67
N GLY A 68 -2.61 9.91 4.63
CA GLY A 68 -3.48 11.04 4.94
C GLY A 68 -2.99 11.76 6.18
N ASP A 69 -3.61 12.90 6.49
CA ASP A 69 -3.38 13.61 7.74
C ASP A 69 -4.65 13.50 8.58
N PRO A 70 -4.64 12.78 9.72
CA PRO A 70 -3.55 11.93 10.23
C PRO A 70 -3.40 10.61 9.45
N LEU A 71 -2.20 10.02 9.51
CA LEU A 71 -1.94 8.68 9.00
C LEU A 71 -2.85 7.69 9.77
N ARG A 72 -3.48 6.77 9.03
CA ARG A 72 -4.29 5.72 9.65
C ARG A 72 -3.36 4.54 9.93
N GLY A 73 -3.32 4.09 11.18
CA GLY A 73 -2.46 2.97 11.62
C GLY A 73 -1.25 3.46 12.38
#